data_AF-A0A354WRC7-F1
#
_entry.id   AF-A0A354WRC7-F1
#
_cell.length_a   1.000
_cell.length_b   1.000
_cell.length_c   1.000
_cell.angle_alpha   90.00
_cell.angle_beta   90.00
_cell.angle_gamma   90.00
#
_symmetry.space_group_name_H-M   'P 1'
#
loop_
_entity.id
_entity.type
_entity.pdbx_description
1 polymer ?
#
loop_
_entity_poly.entity_id
_entity_poly.type
_entity_poly.pdbx_seq_one_letter_code
_entity_poly.pdbx_strand_id
1 'polypeptide(L)'
;MINLAAVIHSPMLSQGVTIKRSSGIWEDGEFVTDGIPPSTLHLQGIVTVASSRDLKMVPEGDRQSGAMKVLTTERLYVTGEINDESNYSDILVWRGEEYRIYSVTPDADYGFYRSIAMKVLGEVPA
;
A
#
# COMPACT_ATOMS: atom_id res chain seq x y z
N MET A 1 -1.67 -27.20 -10.51
CA MET A 1 -1.61 -26.14 -9.49
C MET A 1 -1.46 -24.82 -10.22
N ILE A 2 -2.28 -23.80 -9.93
CA ILE A 2 -2.24 -22.52 -10.64
C ILE A 2 -1.20 -21.59 -9.98
N ASN A 3 -0.37 -20.91 -10.78
CA ASN A 3 0.59 -19.93 -10.28
C ASN A 3 -0.16 -18.60 -10.05
N LEU A 4 -0.33 -18.21 -8.78
CA LEU A 4 -1.09 -16.99 -8.43
C LEU A 4 -0.37 -15.70 -8.84
N ALA A 5 0.96 -15.67 -8.83
CA ALA A 5 1.72 -14.52 -9.33
C ALA A 5 1.44 -14.25 -10.81
N ALA A 6 1.29 -15.31 -11.63
CA ALA A 6 0.91 -15.18 -13.04
C ALA A 6 -0.51 -14.61 -13.23
N VAL A 7 -1.43 -14.87 -12.29
CA VAL A 7 -2.79 -14.30 -12.31
C VAL A 7 -2.77 -12.79 -12.04
N ILE A 8 -1.89 -12.34 -11.14
CA ILE A 8 -1.75 -10.91 -10.80
C ILE A 8 -1.19 -10.08 -11.96
N HIS A 9 -0.41 -10.70 -12.85
CA HIS A 9 0.08 -10.08 -14.09
C HIS A 9 -0.82 -10.34 -15.30
N SER A 10 -1.97 -10.99 -15.12
CA SER A 10 -2.88 -11.26 -16.23
C SER A 10 -3.40 -9.93 -16.81
N PRO A 11 -3.28 -9.67 -18.13
CA PRO A 11 -3.80 -8.45 -18.75
C PRO A 11 -5.31 -8.25 -18.59
N MET A 12 -6.05 -9.32 -18.28
CA MET A 12 -7.51 -9.28 -18.09
C MET A 12 -7.93 -8.92 -16.66
N LEU A 13 -7.03 -9.05 -15.69
CA LEU A 13 -7.34 -8.87 -14.25
C LEU A 13 -6.48 -7.78 -13.60
N SER A 14 -5.28 -7.58 -14.12
CA SER A 14 -4.32 -6.61 -13.64
C SER A 14 -4.61 -5.22 -14.17
N GLN A 15 -4.11 -4.24 -13.45
CA GLN A 15 -4.21 -2.83 -13.76
C GLN A 15 -2.92 -2.14 -13.35
N GLY A 16 -2.63 -1.01 -13.99
CA GLY A 16 -1.54 -0.13 -13.58
C GLY A 16 -1.85 0.46 -12.20
N VAL A 17 -0.91 0.31 -11.28
CA VAL A 17 -1.01 0.80 -9.91
C VAL A 17 0.13 1.77 -9.69
N THR A 18 -0.19 2.98 -9.21
CA THR A 18 0.83 3.99 -8.89
C THR A 18 1.02 4.02 -7.39
N ILE A 19 2.26 3.83 -6.95
CA ILE A 19 2.67 3.92 -5.54
C ILE A 19 3.61 5.10 -5.38
N LYS A 20 3.32 6.00 -4.46
CA LYS A 20 4.26 7.02 -3.99
C LYS A 20 4.99 6.44 -2.79
N ARG A 21 6.30 6.26 -2.91
CA ARG A 21 7.16 5.77 -1.84
C ARG A 21 8.02 6.90 -1.32
N SER A 22 7.86 7.23 -0.06
CA SER A 22 8.79 8.07 0.69
C SER A 22 9.65 7.22 1.63
N SER A 23 10.90 7.66 1.81
CA SER A 23 11.81 7.15 2.82
C SER A 23 12.31 8.33 3.64
N GLY A 24 12.37 8.17 4.95
CA GLY A 24 12.84 9.23 5.84
C GLY A 24 13.15 8.71 7.23
N ILE A 25 13.60 9.62 8.08
CA ILE A 25 13.97 9.37 9.46
C ILE A 25 13.06 10.25 10.33
N TRP A 26 12.62 9.71 11.47
CA TRP A 26 11.95 10.51 12.47
C TRP A 26 13.02 11.26 13.27
N GLU A 27 13.07 12.59 13.15
CA GLU A 27 13.97 13.45 13.91
C GLU A 27 13.11 14.46 14.68
N ASP A 28 13.26 14.53 16.01
CA ASP A 28 12.53 15.43 16.91
C ASP A 28 10.99 15.47 16.75
N GLY A 29 10.40 14.34 16.34
CA GLY A 29 8.95 14.20 16.15
C GLY A 29 8.43 14.69 14.80
N GLU A 30 9.32 15.11 13.90
CA GLU A 30 9.02 15.40 12.50
C GLU A 30 9.55 14.27 11.60
N PHE A 31 8.79 13.95 10.55
CA PHE A 31 9.25 12.98 9.54
C PHE A 31 10.14 13.71 8.53
N VAL A 32 11.46 13.62 8.72
CA VAL A 32 12.44 14.22 7.83
C VAL A 32 12.72 13.25 6.69
N THR A 33 12.20 13.56 5.50
CA THR A 33 12.64 12.93 4.25
C THR A 33 14.10 13.32 3.97
N ASP A 34 14.97 12.35 3.68
CA ASP A 34 16.43 12.51 3.47
C ASP A 34 16.82 13.33 2.22
N GLY A 35 16.06 14.36 1.86
CA GLY A 35 16.27 15.17 0.65
C GLY A 35 16.00 14.43 -0.67
N ILE A 36 15.55 13.17 -0.60
CA ILE A 36 15.16 12.37 -1.77
C ILE A 36 13.67 12.62 -2.03
N PRO A 37 13.28 13.12 -3.21
CA PRO A 37 11.88 13.32 -3.52
C PRO A 37 11.13 11.97 -3.51
N PRO A 38 9.84 11.93 -3.10
CA PRO A 38 9.06 10.71 -3.09
C PRO A 38 9.09 10.04 -4.46
N SER A 39 9.62 8.83 -4.52
CA SER A 39 9.72 8.09 -5.77
C SER A 39 8.32 7.59 -6.16
N THR A 40 7.94 7.81 -7.42
CA THR A 40 6.69 7.27 -7.96
C THR A 40 7.01 5.95 -8.66
N LEU A 41 6.49 4.85 -8.12
CA LEU A 41 6.61 3.51 -8.65
C LEU A 41 5.35 3.17 -9.44
N HIS A 42 5.51 2.71 -10.67
CA HIS A 42 4.43 2.19 -11.50
C HIS A 42 4.50 0.67 -11.51
N LEU A 43 3.56 0.05 -10.79
CA LEU A 43 3.47 -1.39 -10.62
C LEU A 43 2.30 -1.95 -11.43
N GLN A 44 2.30 -3.26 -11.64
CA GLN A 44 1.10 -3.98 -12.03
C GLN A 44 0.55 -4.74 -10.84
N GLY A 45 -0.76 -4.70 -10.68
CA GLY A 45 -1.43 -5.41 -9.61
C GLY A 45 -2.94 -5.44 -9.78
N ILE A 46 -3.62 -5.99 -8.80
CA ILE A 46 -5.08 -6.03 -8.73
C ILE A 46 -5.52 -5.16 -7.56
N VAL A 47 -6.40 -4.18 -7.79
CA VAL A 47 -6.99 -3.37 -6.73
C VAL A 47 -8.47 -3.67 -6.64
N THR A 48 -8.94 -4.02 -5.46
CA THR A 48 -10.34 -4.35 -5.16
C THR A 48 -10.79 -3.65 -3.90
N VAL A 49 -12.10 -3.56 -3.66
CA VAL A 49 -12.60 -3.06 -2.37
C VAL A 49 -12.30 -4.11 -1.29
N ALA A 50 -11.81 -3.67 -0.13
CA ALA A 50 -11.58 -4.55 1.00
C ALA A 50 -12.91 -5.10 1.51
N SER A 51 -13.01 -6.42 1.66
CA SER A 51 -14.22 -7.05 2.18
C SER A 51 -14.32 -6.88 3.70
N SER A 52 -15.50 -7.10 4.28
CA SER A 52 -15.67 -7.10 5.74
C SER A 52 -14.76 -8.13 6.43
N ARG A 53 -14.38 -9.22 5.74
CA ARG A 53 -13.41 -10.20 6.25
C ARG A 53 -11.99 -9.62 6.28
N ASP A 54 -11.59 -8.92 5.22
CA ASP A 54 -10.28 -8.28 5.14
C ASP A 54 -10.15 -7.21 6.24
N LEU A 55 -11.22 -6.45 6.50
CA LEU A 55 -11.28 -5.45 7.56
C LEU A 55 -11.20 -6.03 8.98
N LYS A 56 -11.50 -7.31 9.20
CA LYS A 56 -11.33 -7.93 10.54
C LYS A 56 -9.86 -8.01 10.97
N MET A 57 -8.94 -8.03 10.01
CA MET A 57 -7.50 -7.99 10.26
C MET A 57 -7.02 -6.60 10.68
N VAL A 58 -7.88 -5.59 10.56
CA VAL A 58 -7.65 -4.23 11.02
C VAL A 58 -8.32 -4.05 12.39
N PRO A 59 -7.63 -3.44 13.38
CA PRO A 59 -8.22 -3.03 14.65
C PRO A 59 -9.49 -2.18 14.46
N GLU A 60 -10.51 -2.37 15.29
CA GLU A 60 -11.83 -1.79 15.05
C GLU A 60 -11.83 -0.27 14.95
N GLY A 61 -10.99 0.40 15.74
CA GLY A 61 -10.85 1.85 15.76
C GLY A 61 -10.28 2.45 14.47
N ASP A 62 -9.54 1.66 13.69
CA ASP A 62 -8.90 2.10 12.45
C ASP A 62 -9.67 1.64 11.19
N ARG A 63 -10.77 0.90 11.35
CA ARG A 63 -11.57 0.43 10.21
C ARG A 63 -12.29 1.60 9.55
N GLN A 64 -11.81 1.98 8.38
CA GLN A 64 -12.48 2.95 7.52
C GLN A 64 -13.32 2.26 6.43
N SER A 65 -14.51 2.80 6.17
CA SER A 65 -15.29 2.44 5.01
C SER A 65 -14.55 2.86 3.73
N GLY A 66 -14.59 2.01 2.69
CA GLY A 66 -13.87 2.28 1.44
C GLY A 66 -12.38 1.94 1.46
N ALA A 67 -11.91 1.12 2.42
CA ALA A 67 -10.58 0.54 2.33
C ALA A 67 -10.43 -0.30 1.06
N MET A 68 -9.23 -0.28 0.50
CA MET A 68 -8.86 -0.98 -0.72
C MET A 68 -7.95 -2.15 -0.38
N LYS A 69 -8.09 -3.24 -1.12
CA LYS A 69 -7.18 -4.37 -1.11
C LYS A 69 -6.35 -4.35 -2.38
N VAL A 70 -5.04 -4.42 -2.23
CA VAL A 70 -4.07 -4.39 -3.32
C VAL A 70 -3.31 -5.71 -3.34
N LEU A 71 -3.21 -6.33 -4.50
CA LEU A 71 -2.36 -7.50 -4.74
C LEU A 71 -1.25 -7.11 -5.71
N THR A 72 -0.01 -7.21 -5.26
CA THR A 72 1.20 -6.90 -6.04
C THR A 72 2.21 -8.03 -5.91
N THR A 73 3.07 -8.20 -6.90
CA THR A 73 4.22 -9.12 -6.81
C THR A 73 5.42 -8.47 -6.11
N GLU A 74 5.46 -7.15 -6.08
CA GLU A 74 6.41 -6.38 -5.28
C GLU A 74 5.84 -6.06 -3.90
N ARG A 75 6.72 -6.00 -2.90
CA ARG A 75 6.35 -5.68 -1.52
C ARG A 75 6.06 -4.18 -1.39
N LEU A 76 4.93 -3.87 -0.78
CA LEU A 76 4.61 -2.52 -0.30
C LEU A 76 4.99 -2.38 1.18
N TYR A 77 5.16 -1.15 1.65
CA TYR A 77 5.57 -0.83 3.02
C TYR A 77 4.50 -0.04 3.76
N VAL A 78 4.25 -0.41 5.01
CA VAL A 78 3.37 0.35 5.90
C VAL A 78 4.09 1.62 6.35
N THR A 79 3.38 2.73 6.53
CA THR A 79 3.95 3.96 7.08
C THR A 79 4.58 3.70 8.45
N GLY A 80 5.87 4.04 8.59
CA GLY A 80 6.61 3.84 9.84
C GLY A 80 7.23 2.45 9.98
N GLU A 81 7.24 1.66 8.90
CA GLU A 81 7.96 0.40 8.87
C GLU A 81 9.47 0.66 8.74
N ILE A 82 10.21 0.32 9.80
CA ILE A 82 11.66 0.43 9.87
C ILE A 82 12.28 -0.76 9.15
N ASN A 83 13.12 -0.49 8.15
CA ASN A 83 13.99 -1.50 7.58
C ASN A 83 15.44 -0.97 7.57
N ASP A 84 16.29 -1.61 8.38
CA ASP A 84 17.74 -1.45 8.51
C ASP A 84 18.34 -0.04 8.71
N GLU A 85 17.58 1.07 8.62
CA GLU A 85 17.92 2.46 9.04
C GLU A 85 16.90 3.50 8.52
N SER A 86 15.99 3.12 7.60
CA SER A 86 15.02 4.04 7.00
C SER A 86 13.58 3.65 7.32
N ASN A 87 12.73 4.65 7.56
CA ASN A 87 11.28 4.46 7.63
C ASN A 87 10.69 4.62 6.24
N TYR A 88 10.06 3.55 5.75
CA TYR A 88 9.33 3.60 4.49
C TYR A 88 7.87 3.99 4.72
N SER A 89 7.27 4.63 3.72
CA SER A 89 5.84 4.88 3.66
C SER A 89 5.35 4.82 2.23
N ASP A 90 4.49 3.86 1.94
CA ASP A 90 3.85 3.73 0.64
C ASP A 90 2.42 4.30 0.66
N ILE A 91 2.11 5.08 -0.37
CA ILE A 91 0.77 5.60 -0.66
C ILE A 91 0.34 5.10 -2.03
N LEU A 92 -0.77 4.36 -2.06
CA LEU A 92 -1.45 3.97 -3.28
C LEU A 92 -2.23 5.16 -3.85
N VAL A 93 -1.97 5.49 -5.11
CA VAL A 93 -2.79 6.43 -5.88
C VAL A 93 -3.69 5.63 -6.82
N TRP A 94 -5.00 5.67 -6.58
CA TRP A 94 -5.98 4.94 -7.37
C TRP A 94 -7.17 5.82 -7.73
N ARG A 95 -7.44 5.97 -9.04
CA ARG A 95 -8.53 6.81 -9.57
C ARG A 95 -8.52 8.27 -9.06
N GLY A 96 -7.32 8.84 -8.86
CA GLY A 96 -7.14 10.21 -8.39
C GLY A 96 -7.25 10.39 -6.88
N GLU A 97 -7.45 9.30 -6.13
CA GLU A 97 -7.54 9.29 -4.67
C GLU A 97 -6.30 8.63 -4.06
N GLU A 98 -5.92 9.09 -2.88
CA GLU A 98 -4.75 8.58 -2.16
C GLU A 98 -5.16 7.65 -1.03
N TYR A 99 -4.47 6.52 -0.92
CA TYR A 99 -4.71 5.51 0.09
C TYR A 99 -3.38 5.11 0.76
N ARG A 100 -3.27 5.33 2.06
CA ARG A 100 -2.10 4.87 2.84
C ARG A 100 -2.12 3.36 2.99
N ILE A 101 -0.97 2.70 2.83
CA ILE A 101 -0.86 1.27 3.13
C ILE A 101 -0.90 1.08 4.65
N TYR A 102 -1.85 0.29 5.14
CA TYR A 102 -2.08 0.07 6.56
C TYR A 102 -1.57 -1.30 7.03
N SER A 103 -1.71 -2.33 6.20
CA SER A 103 -1.17 -3.65 6.52
C SER A 103 -0.73 -4.38 5.27
N VAL A 104 0.29 -5.22 5.40
CA VAL A 104 0.85 -6.04 4.34
C VAL A 104 0.96 -7.47 4.86
N THR A 105 0.24 -8.38 4.22
CA THR A 105 0.34 -9.82 4.46
C THR A 105 1.27 -10.43 3.42
N PRO A 106 2.42 -10.98 3.82
CA PRO A 106 3.33 -11.62 2.89
C PRO A 106 2.80 -13.02 2.53
N ASP A 107 2.12 -13.12 1.40
CA ASP A 107 1.77 -14.41 0.78
C ASP A 107 2.90 -14.84 -0.19
N ALA A 108 4.15 -14.57 0.21
CA ALA A 108 5.35 -14.64 -0.65
C ALA A 108 5.63 -16.04 -1.19
N ASP A 109 5.25 -17.09 -0.44
CA ASP A 109 5.30 -18.49 -0.90
C ASP A 109 4.46 -18.74 -2.16
N TYR A 110 3.45 -17.88 -2.41
CA TYR A 110 2.62 -17.90 -3.61
C TYR A 110 3.03 -16.84 -4.65
N GLY A 111 4.12 -16.11 -4.39
CA GLY A 111 4.70 -15.11 -5.28
C GLY A 111 3.99 -13.77 -5.29
N PHE A 112 3.22 -13.43 -4.25
CA PHE A 112 2.54 -12.13 -4.16
C PHE A 112 2.41 -11.60 -2.74
N TYR A 113 2.09 -10.32 -2.64
CA TYR A 113 1.81 -9.59 -1.42
C TYR A 113 0.37 -9.10 -1.45
N ARG A 114 -0.32 -9.25 -0.32
CA ARG A 114 -1.66 -8.70 -0.13
C ARG A 114 -1.59 -7.54 0.85
N SER A 115 -1.98 -6.37 0.39
CA SER A 115 -1.96 -5.16 1.19
C SER A 115 -3.37 -4.60 1.37
N ILE A 116 -3.64 -4.04 2.56
CA ILE A 116 -4.84 -3.24 2.82
C ILE A 116 -4.43 -1.78 2.87
N ALA A 117 -5.11 -0.96 2.09
CA ALA A 117 -4.91 0.47 2.01
C ALA A 117 -6.16 1.21 2.49
N MET A 118 -5.97 2.30 3.21
CA MET A 118 -7.05 3.12 3.74
C MET A 118 -7.02 4.50 3.11
N LYS A 119 -8.19 5.08 2.84
CA LYS A 119 -8.26 6.39 2.21
C LYS A 119 -7.58 7.42 3.11
N VAL A 120 -6.67 8.22 2.54
CA VAL A 120 -6.17 9.40 3.22
C VAL A 120 -7.30 10.42 3.19
N LEU A 121 -7.89 10.72 4.35
CA LEU A 121 -8.78 11.87 4.45
C LEU A 121 -7.90 13.10 4.22
N GLY A 122 -8.02 13.73 3.05
CA GLY A 122 -7.41 15.04 2.85
C GLY A 122 -7.98 15.99 3.89
N GLU A 123 -7.12 16.76 4.56
CA GLU A 123 -7.56 18.05 5.08
C GLU A 123 -8.22 18.79 3.92
N VAL A 124 -9.48 19.16 4.11
CA VAL A 124 -10.16 20.09 3.22
C VAL A 124 -9.31 21.37 3.24
N PRO A 125 -8.78 21.84 2.09
CA PRO A 125 -8.17 23.16 2.09
C PRO A 125 -9.25 24.16 2.51
N ALA A 126 -9.01 24.83 3.64
CA ALA A 126 -9.87 25.89 4.15
C ALA A 126 -9.99 27.06 3.16
#